data_AF-A0A7C6FCG5-F1
#
_entry.id   AF-A0A7C6FCG5-F1
#
_cell.length_a   1.000
_cell.length_b   1.000
_cell.length_c   1.000
_cell.angle_alpha   90.00
_cell.angle_beta   90.00
_cell.angle_gamma   90.00
#
_symmetry.space_group_name_H-M   'P 1'
#
loop_
_entity.id
_entity.type
_entity.pdbx_description
1 polymer ?
#
loop_
_entity_poly.entity_id
_entity_poly.type
_entity_poly.pdbx_seq_one_letter_code
_entity_poly.pdbx_strand_id
1 'polypeptide(L)'
;GIVVGGPYNSGILATGPRKGAFYNYDPAPLEIIERVSQIQKVCRAHGVRMVDAAFQFPLRHPAVISVIPGGQGLAEMDSNIKAAKASIAPALWDKLKAKGLMRPDAPS
;
A
#
# COMPACT_ATOMS: atom_id res chain seq x y z
N GLY A 1 -11.21 -6.64 -17.80
CA GLY A 1 -10.51 -6.82 -16.51
C GLY A 1 -9.13 -6.22 -16.61
N ILE A 2 -8.65 -5.61 -15.53
CA ILE A 2 -7.35 -4.94 -15.41
C ILE A 2 -6.49 -5.74 -14.43
N VAL A 3 -5.22 -5.92 -14.75
CA VAL A 3 -4.21 -6.47 -13.85
C VAL A 3 -3.26 -5.35 -13.44
N VAL A 4 -3.10 -5.12 -12.14
CA VAL A 4 -2.26 -4.03 -11.61
C VAL A 4 -0.91 -4.59 -11.17
N GLY A 5 0.17 -4.13 -11.80
CA GLY A 5 1.54 -4.41 -11.37
C GLY A 5 2.08 -3.32 -10.44
N GLY A 6 2.98 -3.70 -9.54
CA GLY A 6 3.70 -2.74 -8.68
C GLY A 6 2.85 -2.05 -7.61
N PRO A 7 2.00 -2.78 -6.84
CA PRO A 7 1.14 -2.18 -5.80
C PRO A 7 1.92 -1.46 -4.69
N TYR A 8 3.23 -1.73 -4.56
CA TYR A 8 4.07 -1.19 -3.51
C TYR A 8 4.93 0.01 -3.92
N ASN A 9 4.86 0.41 -5.19
CA ASN A 9 5.64 1.47 -5.83
C ASN A 9 7.12 1.49 -5.43
N SER A 10 7.93 0.64 -6.07
CA SER A 10 9.35 0.41 -5.73
C SER A 10 9.60 -0.05 -4.28
N GLY A 11 8.58 -0.58 -3.61
CA GLY A 11 8.68 -1.21 -2.29
C GLY A 11 8.51 -0.27 -1.10
N ILE A 12 8.30 1.03 -1.31
CA ILE A 12 8.13 1.97 -0.20
C ILE A 12 6.86 1.73 0.60
N LEU A 13 5.77 1.27 -0.03
CA LEU A 13 4.54 0.91 0.69
C LEU A 13 4.62 -0.48 1.36
N ALA A 14 5.60 -1.30 0.99
CA ALA A 14 5.86 -2.57 1.66
C ALA A 14 6.79 -2.39 2.87
N THR A 15 7.86 -1.61 2.72
CA THR A 15 8.91 -1.43 3.74
C THR A 15 8.68 -0.23 4.66
N GLY A 16 7.95 0.78 4.19
CA GLY A 16 7.72 2.02 4.92
C GLY A 16 8.82 3.07 4.75
N PRO A 17 8.71 4.18 5.51
CA PRO A 17 9.59 5.34 5.39
C PRO A 17 10.93 5.06 6.06
N ARG A 18 11.84 4.37 5.36
CA ARG A 18 13.20 4.05 5.84
C ARG A 18 14.26 4.77 5.01
N LYS A 19 15.45 4.95 5.60
CA LYS A 19 16.60 5.47 4.87
C LYS A 19 16.91 4.56 3.67
N GLY A 20 17.10 5.17 2.49
CA GLY A 20 17.34 4.45 1.25
C GLY A 20 16.10 3.75 0.67
N ALA A 21 14.89 4.14 1.07
CA ALA A 21 13.68 3.71 0.37
C ALA A 21 13.63 4.32 -1.04
N PHE A 22 12.96 3.61 -1.96
CA PHE A 22 12.84 3.99 -3.37
C PHE A 22 11.39 4.33 -3.70
N TYR A 23 11.19 5.30 -4.60
CA TYR A 23 9.90 5.70 -5.15
C TYR A 23 10.08 6.00 -6.63
N ASN A 24 9.23 5.43 -7.49
CA ASN A 24 9.36 5.54 -8.95
C ASN A 24 10.78 5.19 -9.46
N TYR A 25 11.38 4.14 -8.90
CA TYR A 25 12.71 3.62 -9.24
C TYR A 25 13.91 4.50 -8.88
N ASP A 26 13.67 5.63 -8.23
CA ASP A 26 14.70 6.53 -7.69
C ASP A 26 14.67 6.58 -6.16
N PRO A 27 15.73 7.09 -5.49
CA PRO A 27 15.67 7.38 -4.06
C PRO A 27 14.45 8.25 -3.73
N ALA A 28 13.68 7.83 -2.73
CA ALA A 28 12.44 8.50 -2.39
C ALA A 28 12.72 9.92 -1.85
N PRO A 29 12.12 10.96 -2.45
CA PRO A 29 12.18 12.32 -1.93
C PRO A 29 11.61 12.43 -0.51
N LEU A 30 12.03 13.46 0.23
CA LEU A 30 11.64 13.64 1.63
C LEU A 30 10.12 13.76 1.79
N GLU A 31 9.46 14.48 0.89
CA GLU A 31 8.00 14.66 0.89
C GLU A 31 7.25 13.33 0.72
N ILE A 32 7.81 12.39 -0.04
CA ILE A 32 7.23 11.05 -0.20
C ILE A 32 7.45 10.22 1.06
N ILE A 33 8.64 10.31 1.67
CA ILE A 33 8.95 9.64 2.94
C ILE A 33 8.00 10.12 4.04
N GLU A 34 7.76 11.42 4.13
CA GLU A 34 6.82 12.01 5.08
C GLU A 34 5.40 11.55 4.80
N ARG A 35 4.95 11.57 3.54
CA ARG A 35 3.62 11.09 3.15
C ARG A 35 3.41 9.63 3.52
N VAL A 36 4.37 8.76 3.22
CA VAL A 36 4.32 7.33 3.57
C VAL A 36 4.36 7.13 5.09
N SER A 37 5.10 7.96 5.83
CA SER A 37 5.07 7.96 7.30
C SER A 37 3.68 8.26 7.86
N GLN A 38 2.97 9.22 7.28
CA GLN A 38 1.59 9.51 7.68
C GLN A 38 0.63 8.36 7.33
N ILE A 39 0.78 7.74 6.15
CA ILE A 39 0.00 6.54 5.77
C ILE A 39 0.27 5.40 6.76
N GLN A 40 1.54 5.11 7.05
CA GLN A 40 1.93 4.04 7.97
C GLN A 40 1.37 4.26 9.38
N LYS A 41 1.35 5.51 9.87
CA LYS A 41 0.73 5.86 11.17
C LYS A 41 -0.77 5.55 11.17
N VAL A 42 -1.49 5.86 10.09
CA VAL A 42 -2.92 5.55 9.96
C VAL A 42 -3.15 4.04 9.93
N CYS A 43 -2.41 3.30 9.10
CA CYS A 43 -2.51 1.84 9.07
C CYS A 43 -2.28 1.22 10.46
N ARG A 44 -1.22 1.67 11.15
CA ARG A 44 -0.88 1.19 12.50
C ARG A 44 -1.98 1.48 13.52
N ALA A 45 -2.58 2.67 13.48
CA ALA A 45 -3.68 3.03 14.39
C ALA A 45 -4.92 2.15 14.21
N HIS A 46 -5.10 1.54 13.04
CA HIS A 46 -6.16 0.60 12.74
C HIS A 46 -5.74 -0.88 12.88
N GLY A 47 -4.53 -1.15 13.38
CA GLY A 47 -4.00 -2.51 13.49
C GLY A 47 -3.71 -3.19 12.14
N VAL A 48 -3.62 -2.42 11.06
CA VAL A 48 -3.41 -2.92 9.69
C VAL A 48 -1.94 -2.75 9.29
N ARG A 49 -1.35 -3.76 8.65
CA ARG A 49 -0.02 -3.61 8.04
C ARG A 49 -0.16 -2.78 6.76
N MET A 50 0.72 -1.80 6.56
CA MET A 50 0.65 -0.93 5.38
C MET A 50 0.77 -1.72 4.06
N VAL A 51 1.58 -2.79 4.03
CA VAL A 51 1.69 -3.69 2.87
C VAL A 51 0.36 -4.38 2.54
N ASP A 52 -0.47 -4.70 3.54
CA ASP A 52 -1.79 -5.31 3.33
C ASP A 52 -2.76 -4.32 2.69
N ALA A 53 -2.77 -3.09 3.21
CA ALA A 53 -3.56 -2.02 2.61
C ALA A 53 -3.10 -1.72 1.18
N ALA A 54 -1.80 -1.65 0.93
CA ALA A 54 -1.27 -1.40 -0.41
C ALA A 54 -1.61 -2.52 -1.41
N PHE A 55 -1.61 -3.78 -0.98
CA PHE A 55 -2.02 -4.92 -1.80
C PHE A 55 -3.53 -4.90 -2.09
N GLN A 56 -4.36 -4.64 -1.07
CA GLN A 56 -5.82 -4.73 -1.17
C GLN A 56 -6.46 -3.53 -1.87
N PHE A 57 -5.81 -2.36 -1.85
CA PHE A 57 -6.39 -1.13 -2.38
C PHE A 57 -6.78 -1.21 -3.88
N PRO A 58 -5.91 -1.69 -4.81
CA PRO A 58 -6.27 -1.76 -6.22
C PRO A 58 -7.47 -2.69 -6.49
N LEU A 59 -7.61 -3.76 -5.70
CA LEU A 59 -8.71 -4.74 -5.81
C LEU A 59 -10.08 -4.15 -5.43
N ARG A 60 -10.13 -2.95 -4.84
CA ARG A 60 -11.39 -2.26 -4.54
C ARG A 60 -12.06 -1.66 -5.77
N HIS A 61 -11.35 -1.54 -6.89
CA HIS A 61 -11.94 -1.04 -8.13
C HIS A 61 -12.55 -2.21 -8.92
N PRO A 62 -13.82 -2.14 -9.37
CA PRO A 62 -14.52 -3.28 -9.99
C PRO A 62 -13.87 -3.77 -11.29
N ALA A 63 -13.10 -2.93 -11.96
CA ALA A 63 -12.35 -3.33 -13.15
C ALA A 63 -11.09 -4.16 -12.86
N VAL A 64 -10.52 -4.10 -11.64
CA VAL A 64 -9.28 -4.77 -11.29
C VAL A 64 -9.56 -6.20 -10.84
N ILE A 65 -8.99 -7.16 -11.55
CA ILE A 65 -9.23 -8.59 -11.31
C ILE A 65 -8.05 -9.28 -10.63
N SER A 66 -6.87 -8.64 -10.62
CA SER A 66 -5.65 -9.21 -10.04
C SER A 66 -4.60 -8.13 -9.75
N VAL A 67 -3.72 -8.41 -8.80
CA VAL A 67 -2.56 -7.60 -8.42
C VAL A 67 -1.30 -8.46 -8.50
N ILE A 68 -0.26 -7.94 -9.14
CA ILE A 68 1.06 -8.58 -9.25
C ILE A 68 2.04 -7.83 -8.33
N PRO A 69 2.29 -8.31 -7.10
CA PRO A 69 3.32 -7.75 -6.23
C PRO A 69 4.72 -8.15 -6.68
N GLY A 70 5.74 -7.43 -6.22
CA GLY A 70 7.11 -7.95 -6.24
C GLY A 70 7.28 -9.07 -5.22
N GLY A 71 8.22 -9.98 -5.46
CA GLY A 71 8.60 -11.00 -4.48
C GLY A 71 9.96 -11.60 -4.83
N GLN A 72 11.00 -10.83 -4.58
CA GLN A 72 12.40 -11.17 -4.86
C GLN A 72 12.94 -12.28 -3.95
N GLY A 73 12.16 -12.73 -2.96
CA GLY A 73 12.52 -13.85 -2.08
C GLY A 73 11.33 -14.41 -1.31
N LEU A 74 11.58 -15.50 -0.58
CA LEU A 74 10.55 -16.27 0.15
C LEU A 74 9.80 -15.40 1.18
N ALA A 75 10.52 -14.57 1.94
CA ALA A 75 9.90 -13.71 2.95
C ALA A 75 8.91 -12.69 2.33
N GLU A 76 9.22 -12.17 1.15
CA GLU A 76 8.31 -11.27 0.42
C GLU A 76 7.09 -12.03 -0.09
N MET A 77 7.28 -13.24 -0.63
CA MET A 77 6.17 -14.09 -1.08
C MET A 77 5.24 -14.48 0.07
N ASP A 78 5.77 -14.87 1.22
CA ASP A 78 4.97 -15.15 2.42
C ASP A 78 4.20 -13.91 2.88
N SER A 79 4.84 -12.74 2.84
CA SER A 79 4.17 -11.48 3.18
C SER A 79 3.05 -11.14 2.19
N ASN A 80 3.25 -11.39 0.90
CA ASN A 80 2.24 -11.19 -0.15
C ASN A 80 1.06 -12.15 0.01
N ILE A 81 1.30 -13.42 0.34
CA ILE A 81 0.22 -14.39 0.60
C ILE A 81 -0.64 -13.93 1.78
N LYS A 82 0.00 -13.41 2.84
CA LYS A 82 -0.73 -12.82 3.98
C LYS A 82 -1.52 -11.58 3.55
N ALA A 83 -0.91 -10.69 2.75
CA ALA A 83 -1.56 -9.48 2.25
C ALA A 83 -2.77 -9.80 1.35
N ALA A 84 -2.67 -10.81 0.49
CA ALA A 84 -3.75 -11.27 -0.37
C ALA A 84 -4.97 -11.79 0.40
N LYS A 85 -4.77 -12.29 1.62
CA LYS A 85 -5.84 -12.79 2.51
C LYS A 85 -6.34 -11.74 3.51
N ALA A 86 -5.74 -10.55 3.54
CA ALA A 86 -6.06 -9.53 4.53
C ALA A 86 -7.43 -8.89 4.25
N SER A 87 -8.29 -8.87 5.27
CA SER A 87 -9.53 -8.10 5.25
C SER A 87 -9.31 -6.73 5.88
N ILE A 88 -9.51 -5.66 5.11
CA ILE A 88 -9.27 -4.29 5.56
C ILE A 88 -10.59 -3.60 5.85
N ALA A 89 -10.78 -3.17 7.10
CA ALA A 89 -11.99 -2.47 7.51
C ALA A 89 -12.16 -1.14 6.74
N PRO A 90 -13.39 -0.80 6.29
CA PRO A 90 -13.66 0.44 5.54
C PRO A 90 -13.14 1.71 6.22
N ALA A 91 -13.19 1.73 7.56
CA ALA A 91 -12.74 2.86 8.38
C ALA A 91 -11.28 3.28 8.12
N LEU A 92 -10.41 2.37 7.66
CA LEU A 92 -9.05 2.74 7.26
C LEU A 92 -9.05 3.71 6.07
N TRP A 93 -9.82 3.38 5.04
CA TRP A 93 -9.89 4.15 3.80
C TRP A 93 -10.51 5.51 4.03
N ASP A 94 -11.59 5.55 4.80
CA ASP A 94 -12.24 6.80 5.21
C ASP A 94 -11.25 7.71 5.95
N LYS A 95 -10.44 7.15 6.84
CA LYS A 95 -9.43 7.92 7.57
C LYS A 95 -8.31 8.43 6.67
N LEU A 96 -7.86 7.63 5.70
CA LEU A 96 -6.85 8.05 4.72
C LEU A 96 -7.38 9.19 3.83
N LYS A 97 -8.64 9.11 3.38
CA LYS A 97 -9.31 10.17 2.62
C LYS A 97 -9.44 11.45 3.45
N ALA A 98 -9.95 11.35 4.67
CA ALA A 98 -10.14 12.49 5.57
C ALA A 98 -8.82 13.22 5.90
N LYS A 99 -7.68 12.52 5.87
CA LYS A 99 -6.34 13.10 6.07
C LYS A 99 -5.67 13.60 4.77
N GLY A 100 -6.33 13.53 3.62
CA GLY A 100 -5.74 13.90 2.32
C GLY A 100 -4.62 12.95 1.86
N LEU A 101 -4.51 11.78 2.47
CA LEU A 101 -3.50 10.76 2.14
C LEU A 101 -3.96 9.86 0.98
N MET A 102 -5.26 9.86 0.70
CA MET A 102 -5.89 9.20 -0.42
C MET A 102 -6.84 10.18 -1.11
N ARG A 103 -7.04 10.04 -2.43
CA ARG A 103 -8.00 10.88 -3.15
C ARG A 103 -9.43 10.69 -2.59
N PRO A 104 -10.25 11.74 -2.49
CA PRO A 104 -11.61 11.63 -1.98
C PRO A 104 -12.49 10.65 -2.78
N ASP A 105 -12.27 10.58 -4.10
CA ASP A 105 -13.00 9.74 -5.05
C ASP A 105 -12.41 8.34 -5.24
N ALA A 106 -11.34 7.99 -4.52
CA ALA A 106 -10.79 6.65 -4.55
C ALA A 106 -11.81 5.60 -4.04
N PRO A 107 -11.77 4.35 -4.52
CA PRO A 107 -12.61 3.30 -3.96
C PRO A 107 -12.24 3.02 -2.49
N SER A 108 -13.23 2.92 -1.61
CA SER A 108 -13.11 2.67 -0.16
C SER A 108 -13.93 1.49 0.30
#